data_AF-A0A2G2YLS4-F1
#
_entry.id   AF-A0A2G2YLS4-F1
#
_cell.length_a   1.000
_cell.length_b   1.000
_cell.length_c   1.000
_cell.angle_alpha   90.00
_cell.angle_beta   90.00
_cell.angle_gamma   90.00
#
_symmetry.space_group_name_H-M   'P 1'
#
loop_
_entity.id
_entity.type
_entity.pdbx_description
1 polymer ?
#
loop_
_entity_poly.entity_id
_entity_poly.type
_entity_poly.pdbx_seq_one_letter_code
_entity_poly.pdbx_strand_id
1 'polypeptide(L)'
;MPRTENLSFVGGDMFQSIPYADATLLKLVMHNWSDEDCVKILQRCREASIYNDEGRKGKVLIIDMVLNKDEDEADMTEVKLLFDVLMMVLLAGEVEN
;
A
#
# COMPACT_ATOMS: atom_id res chain seq x y z
N MET A 1 -12.67 18.96 -5.93
CA MET A 1 -11.24 18.88 -6.33
C MET A 1 -11.13 19.10 -7.83
N PRO A 2 -10.02 19.67 -8.34
CA PRO A 2 -9.83 19.91 -9.77
C PRO A 2 -9.74 18.59 -10.54
N ARG A 3 -10.34 18.53 -11.73
CA ARG A 3 -10.25 17.39 -12.65
C ARG A 3 -9.57 17.87 -13.93
N THR A 4 -8.53 17.16 -14.34
CA THR A 4 -7.88 17.37 -15.64
C THR A 4 -8.01 16.09 -16.47
N GLU A 5 -7.49 16.10 -17.69
CA GLU A 5 -7.45 14.92 -18.55
C GLU A 5 -6.70 13.74 -17.90
N ASN A 6 -5.60 14.04 -17.17
CA ASN A 6 -4.71 13.04 -16.58
C ASN A 6 -4.80 12.94 -15.04
N LEU A 7 -5.72 13.66 -14.42
CA LEU A 7 -5.88 13.66 -12.95
C LEU A 7 -7.36 13.69 -12.57
N SER A 8 -7.77 12.67 -11.82
CA SER A 8 -9.08 12.57 -11.21
C SER A 8 -8.96 12.19 -9.74
N PHE A 9 -9.77 12.81 -8.90
CA PHE A 9 -9.91 12.44 -7.50
C PHE A 9 -11.23 11.70 -7.32
N VAL A 10 -11.15 10.49 -6.77
CA VAL A 10 -12.30 9.62 -6.54
C VAL A 10 -12.30 9.27 -5.06
N GLY A 11 -13.38 9.64 -4.36
CA GLY A 11 -13.60 9.18 -2.99
C GLY A 11 -14.14 7.75 -2.98
N GLY A 12 -13.81 6.98 -1.96
CA GLY A 12 -14.26 5.61 -1.82
C GLY A 12 -13.64 4.90 -0.63
N ASP A 13 -13.94 3.60 -0.54
CA ASP A 13 -13.40 2.68 0.46
C ASP A 13 -12.65 1.55 -0.25
N MET A 14 -11.34 1.47 0.00
CA MET A 14 -10.46 0.49 -0.63
C MET A 14 -10.74 -0.96 -0.19
N PHE A 15 -11.44 -1.18 0.92
CA PHE A 15 -11.89 -2.52 1.31
C PHE A 15 -13.06 -3.01 0.46
N GLN A 16 -13.84 -2.08 -0.11
CA GLN A 16 -14.98 -2.37 -0.96
C GLN A 16 -14.58 -2.49 -2.43
N SER A 17 -13.88 -1.48 -2.97
CA SER A 17 -13.48 -1.46 -4.38
C SER A 17 -12.36 -0.48 -4.66
N ILE A 18 -11.52 -0.81 -5.65
CA ILE A 18 -10.49 0.09 -6.19
C ILE A 18 -10.86 0.38 -7.66
N PRO A 19 -10.79 1.64 -8.12
CA PRO A 19 -11.03 1.97 -9.52
C PRO A 19 -10.11 1.20 -10.45
N TYR A 20 -10.61 0.88 -11.64
CA TYR A 20 -9.82 0.22 -12.69
C TYR A 20 -8.54 1.02 -12.99
N ALA A 21 -7.41 0.31 -13.07
CA ALA A 21 -6.13 0.88 -13.47
C ALA A 21 -5.18 -0.20 -14.01
N ASP A 22 -4.32 0.18 -14.96
CA ASP A 22 -3.23 -0.68 -15.45
C ASP A 22 -2.23 -1.01 -14.33
N ALA A 23 -2.07 -0.10 -13.37
CA ALA A 23 -1.28 -0.29 -12.17
C ALA A 23 -1.92 0.38 -10.95
N THR A 24 -1.87 -0.28 -9.81
CA THR A 24 -2.26 0.28 -8.51
C THR A 24 -1.01 0.56 -7.68
N LEU A 25 -0.88 1.77 -7.14
CA LEU A 25 0.20 2.17 -6.24
C LEU A 25 -0.33 2.28 -4.81
N LEU A 26 0.23 1.50 -3.89
CA LEU A 26 -0.02 1.58 -2.45
C LEU A 26 1.25 2.11 -1.78
N LYS A 27 1.26 3.39 -1.42
CA LYS A 27 2.40 4.04 -0.79
C LYS A 27 2.10 4.33 0.67
N LEU A 28 2.87 3.74 1.59
CA LEU A 28 2.73 3.94 3.03
C LEU A 28 1.30 3.61 3.52
N VAL A 29 0.72 2.55 2.95
CA VAL A 29 -0.66 2.11 3.26
C VAL A 29 -0.63 0.81 4.05
N MET A 30 0.26 -0.13 3.70
CA MET A 30 0.16 -1.51 4.18
C MET A 30 0.50 -1.61 5.66
N HIS A 31 1.47 -0.86 6.15
CA HIS A 31 1.85 -0.84 7.58
C HIS A 31 0.76 -0.37 8.56
N ASN A 32 -0.37 0.14 8.06
CA ASN A 32 -1.48 0.61 8.90
C ASN A 32 -2.51 -0.49 9.21
N TRP A 33 -2.40 -1.67 8.60
CA TRP A 33 -3.42 -2.70 8.63
C TRP A 33 -2.83 -4.04 9.04
N SER A 34 -3.66 -4.90 9.63
CA SER A 34 -3.27 -6.30 9.88
C SER A 34 -3.05 -7.04 8.57
N ASP A 35 -2.34 -8.17 8.63
CA ASP A 35 -2.14 -9.10 7.52
C ASP A 35 -3.45 -9.47 6.80
N GLU A 36 -4.52 -9.71 7.55
CA GLU A 36 -5.83 -10.10 7.00
C GLU A 36 -6.46 -8.96 6.18
N ASP A 37 -6.33 -7.74 6.67
CA ASP A 37 -6.81 -6.54 5.98
C ASP A 37 -5.92 -6.18 4.79
N CYS A 38 -4.60 -6.36 4.91
CA CYS A 38 -3.65 -6.26 3.81
C CYS A 38 -4.01 -7.22 2.67
N VAL A 39 -4.32 -8.49 2.97
CA VAL A 39 -4.76 -9.47 1.97
C VAL A 39 -6.06 -9.03 1.29
N LYS A 40 -7.03 -8.48 2.03
CA LYS A 40 -8.27 -7.95 1.43
C LYS A 40 -7.98 -6.81 0.46
N ILE A 41 -7.12 -5.85 0.84
CA ILE A 41 -6.74 -4.72 -0.01
C ILE A 41 -6.05 -5.21 -1.29
N LEU A 42 -5.10 -6.15 -1.19
CA LEU A 42 -4.39 -6.71 -2.34
C LEU A 42 -5.33 -7.48 -3.27
N GLN A 43 -6.34 -8.16 -2.72
CA GLN A 43 -7.37 -8.83 -3.51
C GLN A 43 -8.22 -7.83 -4.31
N ARG A 44 -8.58 -6.67 -3.71
CA ARG A 44 -9.27 -5.59 -4.43
C ARG A 44 -8.39 -5.00 -5.55
N CYS A 45 -7.09 -4.83 -5.32
CA CYS A 45 -6.14 -4.37 -6.35
C CYS A 45 -6.11 -5.35 -7.54
N ARG A 46 -6.09 -6.65 -7.24
CA ARG A 46 -6.13 -7.69 -8.27
C ARG A 46 -7.41 -7.61 -9.09
N GLU A 47 -8.56 -7.47 -8.46
CA GLU A 47 -9.86 -7.33 -9.15
C GLU A 47 -9.90 -6.08 -10.04
N ALA A 48 -9.35 -4.96 -9.58
CA ALA A 48 -9.24 -3.72 -10.36
C ALA A 48 -8.36 -3.85 -11.62
N SER A 49 -7.48 -4.87 -11.66
CA SER A 49 -6.53 -5.10 -12.76
C SER A 49 -6.97 -6.12 -13.81
N ILE A 50 -8.03 -6.91 -13.53
CA ILE A 50 -8.45 -8.06 -14.36
C ILE A 50 -9.28 -7.65 -15.59
N TYR A 51 -9.72 -6.40 -15.69
CA TYR A 51 -10.68 -5.95 -16.70
C TYR A 51 -10.11 -5.56 -18.08
N ASN A 52 -8.89 -5.97 -18.47
CA ASN A 52 -8.46 -5.73 -19.86
C ASN A 52 -8.76 -6.94 -20.78
N ASP A 53 -9.47 -6.67 -21.87
CA ASP A 53 -9.78 -7.63 -22.94
C ASP A 53 -8.55 -8.18 -23.66
N GLU A 54 -7.36 -7.65 -23.37
CA GLU A 54 -6.10 -7.99 -24.03
C GLU A 54 -5.24 -9.00 -23.25
N GLY A 55 -5.71 -9.50 -22.10
CA GLY A 55 -5.00 -10.52 -21.31
C GLY A 55 -3.70 -10.04 -20.65
N ARG A 56 -3.51 -8.73 -20.50
CA ARG A 56 -2.34 -8.15 -19.82
C ARG A 56 -2.60 -8.12 -18.31
N LYS A 57 -1.75 -8.77 -17.51
CA LYS A 57 -1.86 -8.65 -16.05
C LYS A 57 -1.48 -7.23 -15.61
N GLY A 58 -2.40 -6.51 -14.97
CA GLY A 58 -2.05 -5.25 -14.32
C GLY A 58 -1.10 -5.49 -13.14
N LYS A 59 -0.46 -4.41 -12.67
CA LYS A 59 0.59 -4.47 -11.64
C LYS A 59 0.15 -3.82 -10.35
N VAL A 60 0.58 -4.37 -9.22
CA VAL A 60 0.47 -3.71 -7.91
C VAL A 60 1.86 -3.30 -7.49
N LEU A 61 2.07 -2.01 -7.21
CA LEU A 61 3.32 -1.45 -6.72
C LEU A 61 3.11 -1.08 -5.25
N ILE A 62 3.90 -1.66 -4.37
CA ILE A 62 3.88 -1.37 -2.94
C ILE A 62 5.15 -0.61 -2.60
N ILE A 63 5.00 0.56 -1.99
CA ILE A 63 6.11 1.34 -1.45
C ILE A 63 5.86 1.48 0.03
N ASP A 64 6.53 0.64 0.81
CA ASP A 64 6.44 0.65 2.27
C ASP A 64 7.81 0.40 2.90
N MET A 65 7.94 0.70 4.20
CA MET A 65 9.16 0.39 4.94
C MET A 65 9.18 -1.08 5.30
N VAL A 66 10.23 -1.77 4.87
CA VAL A 66 10.47 -3.18 5.21
C VAL A 66 11.74 -3.23 6.03
N LEU A 67 11.65 -3.68 7.28
CA LEU A 67 12.81 -3.85 8.14
C LEU A 67 13.50 -5.18 7.81
N ASN A 68 14.75 -5.13 7.34
CA ASN A 68 15.56 -6.32 7.12
C ASN A 68 16.93 -6.15 7.80
N LYS A 69 17.02 -6.59 9.06
CA LYS A 69 18.22 -6.38 9.90
C LYS A 69 19.49 -7.02 9.34
N ASP A 70 19.35 -8.02 8.47
CA ASP A 70 20.49 -8.75 7.89
C ASP A 70 21.01 -8.11 6.59
N GLU A 71 20.19 -7.30 5.91
CA GLU A 71 20.52 -6.67 4.63
C GLU A 71 20.65 -5.15 4.72
N ASP A 72 20.02 -4.51 5.70
CA ASP A 72 20.00 -3.07 5.85
C ASP A 72 21.34 -2.52 6.36
N GLU A 73 21.81 -1.44 5.72
CA GLU A 73 22.91 -0.63 6.28
C GLU A 73 22.49 -0.04 7.64
N ALA A 74 23.47 0.24 8.51
CA ALA A 74 23.21 0.71 9.88
C ALA A 74 22.34 1.97 9.91
N ASP A 75 22.63 2.96 9.06
CA ASP A 75 21.88 4.22 8.98
C ASP A 75 20.43 3.98 8.52
N MET A 76 20.22 3.04 7.58
CA MET A 76 18.87 2.68 7.12
C MET A 76 18.07 1.94 8.19
N THR A 77 18.73 1.06 8.94
CA THR A 77 18.12 0.39 10.09
C THR A 77 17.66 1.41 11.12
N GLU A 78 18.47 2.42 11.44
CA GLU A 78 18.12 3.49 12.38
C GLU A 78 16.88 4.28 11.91
N VAL A 79 16.84 4.70 10.64
CA VAL A 79 15.69 5.42 10.08
C VAL A 79 14.41 4.59 10.13
N LYS A 80 14.49 3.30 9.78
CA LYS A 80 13.32 2.40 9.81
C LYS A 80 12.82 2.18 11.24
N LEU A 81 13.72 2.04 12.22
CA LEU A 81 13.35 1.94 13.64
C LEU A 81 12.74 3.24 14.18
N LEU A 82 13.26 4.40 13.77
CA LEU A 82 12.66 5.68 14.14
C LEU A 82 11.24 5.82 13.57
N PHE A 83 11.04 5.38 12.32
CA PHE A 83 9.71 5.35 11.72
C PHE A 83 8.77 4.40 12.44
N ASP A 84 9.24 3.22 12.84
CA ASP A 84 8.47 2.27 13.65
C ASP A 84 7.99 2.88 14.98
N VAL A 85 8.91 3.55 15.70
CA VAL A 85 8.57 4.29 16.93
C VAL A 85 7.58 5.43 16.65
N LEU A 86 7.74 6.14 15.54
CA LEU A 86 6.80 7.18 15.12
C LEU A 86 5.39 6.60 14.88
N MET A 87 5.29 5.44 14.22
CA MET A 87 4.01 4.78 13.98
C MET A 87 3.36 4.30 15.28
N MET A 88 4.14 3.76 16.23
CA MET A 88 3.64 3.41 17.57
C MET A 88 3.00 4.61 18.28
N VAL A 89 3.60 5.80 18.18
CA VAL A 89 3.08 7.02 18.82
C VAL A 89 1.85 7.56 18.11
N LEU A 90 1.86 7.61 16.77
CA LEU A 90 0.80 8.25 15.98
C LEU A 90 -0.46 7.41 15.87
N LEU A 91 -0.32 6.08 15.85
CA LEU A 91 -1.42 5.17 15.51
C LEU A 91 -1.74 4.17 16.64
N ALA A 92 -1.02 4.22 17.77
CA ALA A 92 -1.11 3.22 18.85
C ALA A 92 -1.09 1.80 18.28
N GLY A 93 -0.05 1.49 17.49
CA GLY A 93 0.04 0.27 16.70
C GLY A 93 -0.08 -1.01 17.52
N GLU A 94 -0.91 -1.95 17.04
CA GLU A 94 -0.72 -3.37 17.37
C GLU A 94 0.56 -3.82 16.66
N VAL A 95 1.53 -4.25 17.45
CA VAL A 95 2.76 -4.86 16.95
C VAL A 95 2.39 -6.23 16.37
N GLU A 96 2.50 -6.41 15.05
CA GLU A 96 2.57 -7.75 14.46
C GLU A 96 3.89 -8.39 14.94
N ASN A 97 3.74 -9.43 15.76
CA ASN A 97 4.83 -10.26 16.28
C ASN A 97 5.04 -11.49 15.39
#